data_AF-Q6YNI7-F1
#
_entry.id   AF-Q6YNI7-F1
#
_cell.length_a   1.000
_cell.length_b   1.000
_cell.length_c   1.000
_cell.angle_alpha   90.00
_cell.angle_beta   90.00
_cell.angle_gamma   90.00
#
_symmetry.space_group_name_H-M   'P 1'
#
loop_
_entity.id
_entity.type
_entity.pdbx_description
1 polymer ?
#
loop_
_entity_poly.entity_id
_entity_poly.type
_entity_poly.pdbx_seq_one_letter_code
_entity_poly.pdbx_strand_id
1 'polypeptide(L)'
;DDNQPSVQIQVYQGEREIASHNKLLGSFELTGIPPAPRGVPQIEVTFDIDANGIVHVTAKDKGTGKENTIKIQEGSGLSKEEIDRMIKDAEAHAEEDRQRREEADVRNQAESLVYQTEKFVKD
;
A
#
# COMPACT_ATOMS: atom_id res chain seq x y z
N ASP A 1 -11.39 -10.85 -6.64
CA ASP A 1 -12.60 -10.03 -6.62
C ASP A 1 -12.58 -9.02 -7.74
N ASP A 2 -13.48 -9.21 -8.70
CA ASP A 2 -13.69 -8.26 -9.80
C ASP A 2 -14.64 -7.14 -9.33
N ASN A 3 -14.69 -6.06 -10.11
CA ASN A 3 -15.62 -4.95 -9.90
C ASN A 3 -15.44 -4.22 -8.56
N GLN A 4 -14.19 -4.09 -8.11
CA GLN A 4 -13.87 -3.40 -6.87
C GLN A 4 -14.25 -1.91 -6.98
N PRO A 5 -15.23 -1.40 -6.21
CA PRO A 5 -15.78 -0.04 -6.39
C PRO A 5 -14.88 1.05 -5.81
N SER A 6 -13.91 0.65 -4.98
CA SER A 6 -12.99 1.54 -4.30
C SER A 6 -11.68 0.84 -3.91
N VAL A 7 -10.61 1.61 -3.78
CA VAL A 7 -9.36 1.13 -3.18
C VAL A 7 -9.05 1.94 -1.92
N GLN A 8 -8.64 1.23 -0.86
CA GLN A 8 -8.14 1.87 0.34
C GLN A 8 -6.62 2.03 0.22
N ILE A 9 -6.14 3.25 0.43
CA ILE A 9 -4.72 3.61 0.46
C ILE A 9 -4.34 3.89 1.90
N GLN A 10 -3.36 3.16 2.41
CA GLN A 10 -2.79 3.34 3.74
C GLN A 10 -1.33 3.73 3.60
N VAL A 11 -0.93 4.78 4.32
CA VAL A 11 0.41 5.37 4.25
C VAL A 11 1.14 5.05 5.53
N TYR A 12 2.29 4.39 5.42
CA TYR A 12 3.11 3.97 6.55
C TYR A 12 4.51 4.57 6.48
N GLN A 13 5.16 4.71 7.64
CA GLN A 13 6.54 5.14 7.82
C GLN A 13 7.29 4.11 8.66
N GLY A 14 8.39 3.58 8.13
CA GLY A 14 9.27 2.62 8.80
C GLY A 14 10.00 1.70 7.81
N GLU A 15 10.94 0.92 8.33
CA GLU A 15 11.87 0.10 7.53
C GLU A 15 11.51 -1.39 7.50
N ARG A 16 10.43 -1.81 8.20
CA ARG A 16 10.01 -3.21 8.21
C ARG A 16 9.26 -3.58 6.94
N GLU A 17 9.40 -4.82 6.48
CA GLU A 17 8.75 -5.26 5.24
C GLU A 17 7.23 -5.38 5.37
N ILE A 18 6.74 -5.68 6.56
CA ILE A 18 5.30 -5.86 6.82
C ILE A 18 4.71 -4.52 7.29
N ALA A 19 3.78 -3.98 6.51
CA ALA A 19 3.19 -2.66 6.74
C ALA A 19 2.58 -2.47 8.14
N SER A 20 1.94 -3.49 8.71
CA SER A 20 1.34 -3.43 10.06
C SER A 20 2.35 -3.28 11.19
N HIS A 21 3.64 -3.53 10.94
CA HIS A 21 4.72 -3.31 11.91
C HIS A 21 5.34 -1.90 11.81
N ASN A 22 4.91 -1.08 10.85
CA ASN A 22 5.35 0.29 10.67
C ASN A 22 4.34 1.30 11.24
N LYS A 23 4.75 2.56 11.36
CA LYS A 23 3.87 3.64 11.86
C LYS A 23 2.87 4.05 10.78
N LEU A 24 1.58 3.88 11.04
CA LEU A 24 0.53 4.42 10.17
C LEU A 24 0.51 5.96 10.27
N LEU A 25 0.69 6.63 9.13
CA LEU A 25 0.62 8.08 9.01
C LEU A 25 -0.78 8.58 8.66
N GLY A 26 -1.53 7.79 7.88
CA GLY A 26 -2.87 8.13 7.46
C GLY A 26 -3.44 7.11 6.48
N SER A 27 -4.74 7.20 6.24
CA SER A 27 -5.42 6.36 5.26
C SER A 27 -6.57 7.11 4.62
N PHE A 28 -6.82 6.80 3.36
CA PHE A 28 -7.95 7.34 2.61
C PHE A 28 -8.42 6.33 1.57
N GLU A 29 -9.55 6.63 0.95
CA GLU A 29 -10.17 5.76 -0.02
C GLU A 29 -10.36 6.51 -1.34
N LEU A 30 -9.99 5.87 -2.44
CA LEU A 30 -10.36 6.32 -3.78
C LEU A 30 -11.62 5.55 -4.19
N THR A 31 -12.76 6.23 -4.24
CA THR A 31 -14.06 5.62 -4.55
C THR A 31 -14.50 5.91 -5.98
N GLY A 32 -15.47 5.13 -6.44
CA GLY A 32 -16.11 5.32 -7.74
C GLY A 32 -15.24 4.83 -8.91
N ILE A 33 -14.47 3.77 -8.66
CA ILE A 33 -13.75 3.01 -9.68
C ILE A 33 -14.80 2.23 -10.48
N PRO A 34 -14.80 2.34 -11.83
CA PRO A 34 -15.73 1.58 -12.65
C PRO A 34 -15.58 0.06 -12.45
N PRO A 35 -16.68 -0.71 -12.52
CA PRO A 35 -16.60 -2.16 -12.51
C PRO A 35 -15.67 -2.66 -13.61
N ALA A 36 -14.60 -3.33 -13.23
CA ALA A 36 -13.63 -3.90 -14.14
C ALA A 36 -13.04 -5.20 -13.58
N PRO A 37 -12.55 -6.11 -14.43
CA PRO A 37 -11.80 -7.28 -13.99
C PRO A 37 -10.58 -6.89 -13.16
N ARG A 38 -10.17 -7.78 -12.26
CA ARG A 38 -8.94 -7.65 -11.46
C ARG A 38 -7.75 -7.28 -12.36
N GLY A 39 -6.99 -6.27 -11.94
CA GLY A 39 -5.77 -5.82 -12.63
C GLY A 39 -6.00 -4.88 -13.83
N VAL A 40 -7.25 -4.57 -14.18
CA VAL A 40 -7.56 -3.61 -15.25
C VAL A 40 -7.52 -2.14 -14.76
N PRO A 41 -8.11 -1.76 -13.61
CA PRO A 41 -7.97 -0.40 -13.09
C PRO A 41 -6.51 -0.06 -12.82
N GLN A 42 -6.05 1.09 -13.32
CA GLN A 42 -4.69 1.59 -13.11
C GLN A 42 -4.73 2.74 -12.12
N ILE A 43 -4.38 2.46 -10.87
CA ILE A 43 -4.28 3.47 -9.82
C ILE A 43 -2.83 3.97 -9.74
N GLU A 44 -2.63 5.26 -10.03
CA GLU A 44 -1.37 5.96 -9.82
C GLU A 44 -1.35 6.57 -8.43
N VAL A 45 -0.37 6.20 -7.61
CA VAL A 45 -0.16 6.79 -6.29
C VAL A 45 1.11 7.61 -6.34
N THR A 46 0.98 8.91 -6.10
CA THR A 46 2.08 9.88 -6.11
C THR A 46 2.31 10.40 -4.69
N PHE A 47 3.57 10.36 -4.27
CA PHE A 47 4.04 10.92 -3.00
C PHE A 47 4.86 12.17 -3.30
N ASP A 48 4.44 13.30 -2.73
CA ASP A 48 5.14 14.58 -2.82
C ASP A 48 5.46 15.06 -1.40
N ILE A 49 6.72 15.39 -1.14
CA ILE A 49 7.20 15.83 0.17
C ILE A 49 7.71 17.24 0.02
N ASP A 50 7.10 18.18 0.75
CA ASP A 50 7.48 19.57 0.68
C ASP A 50 8.69 19.90 1.58
N ALA A 51 9.22 21.12 1.47
CA ALA A 51 10.34 21.59 2.27
C ALA A 51 10.05 21.68 3.79
N ASN A 52 8.78 21.61 4.19
CA ASN A 52 8.36 21.59 5.58
C ASN A 52 8.18 20.17 6.13
N GLY A 53 8.39 19.14 5.29
CA GLY A 53 8.16 17.74 5.65
C GLY A 53 6.69 17.31 5.61
N ILE A 54 5.80 18.10 4.99
CA ILE A 54 4.40 17.70 4.79
C ILE A 54 4.36 16.74 3.60
N VAL A 55 3.76 15.56 3.83
CA VAL A 55 3.61 14.54 2.80
C VAL A 55 2.23 14.66 2.16
N HIS A 56 2.22 14.92 0.86
CA HIS A 56 1.05 14.90 0.00
C HIS A 56 0.98 13.54 -0.70
N VAL A 57 -0.08 12.77 -0.42
CA VAL A 57 -0.30 11.49 -1.07
C VAL A 57 -1.55 11.58 -1.93
N THR A 58 -1.38 11.45 -3.24
CA THR A 58 -2.47 11.52 -4.22
C THR A 58 -2.63 10.17 -4.89
N ALA A 59 -3.83 9.62 -4.86
CA ALA A 59 -4.20 8.43 -5.63
C ALA A 59 -5.14 8.83 -6.77
N LYS A 60 -4.80 8.44 -8.00
CA LYS A 60 -5.54 8.78 -9.21
C LYS A 60 -5.82 7.53 -10.04
N ASP A 61 -7.08 7.32 -10.41
CA ASP A 61 -7.44 6.34 -11.43
C ASP A 61 -7.15 6.92 -12.81
N LYS A 62 -6.23 6.31 -13.56
CA LYS A 62 -5.86 6.76 -14.91
C LYS A 62 -6.99 6.63 -15.93
N GLY A 63 -7.95 5.72 -15.72
CA GLY A 63 -9.06 5.51 -16.64
C GLY A 63 -10.11 6.61 -16.55
N THR A 64 -10.50 6.98 -15.33
CA THR A 64 -11.54 8.00 -15.10
C THR A 64 -11.00 9.40 -14.81
N GLY A 65 -9.72 9.51 -14.45
CA GLY A 65 -9.12 10.76 -13.98
C GLY A 65 -9.56 11.17 -12.57
N LYS A 66 -10.40 10.38 -11.89
CA LYS A 66 -10.76 10.62 -10.49
C LYS A 66 -9.52 10.50 -9.61
N GLU A 67 -9.39 11.43 -8.69
CA GLU A 67 -8.30 11.45 -7.72
C GLU A 67 -8.82 11.77 -6.33
N ASN A 68 -8.10 11.26 -5.33
CA ASN A 68 -8.25 11.66 -3.94
C ASN A 68 -6.86 11.93 -3.38
N THR A 69 -6.74 12.93 -2.50
CA THR A 69 -5.47 13.35 -1.95
C THR A 69 -5.58 13.56 -0.45
N ILE A 70 -4.55 13.15 0.29
CA ILE A 70 -4.41 13.49 1.70
C ILE A 70 -3.13 14.29 1.92
N LYS A 71 -3.21 15.17 2.92
CA LYS A 71 -2.07 15.89 3.46
C LYS A 71 -1.76 15.32 4.82
N ILE A 72 -0.56 14.80 4.99
CA ILE A 72 -0.07 14.28 6.27
C ILE A 72 0.88 15.32 6.81
N GLN A 73 0.39 16.08 7.79
CA GLN A 73 1.19 17.03 8.54
C GLN A 73 1.80 16.29 9.73
N GLU A 74 3.12 16.20 9.78
CA GLU A 74 3.81 15.67 10.97
C GLU A 74 3.58 16.63 12.15
N GLY A 75 2.59 16.34 13.00
CA GLY A 75 2.45 17.00 14.32
C GLY A 75 3.48 16.50 15.34
N SER A 76 4.21 15.44 14.99
CA SER A 76 5.32 14.84 15.75
C SER A 76 6.13 13.95 14.80
N GLY A 77 7.10 14.53 14.11
CA GLY A 77 8.13 13.74 13.45
C GLY A 77 8.75 12.76 14.44
N LEU A 78 9.18 11.59 13.96
CA LEU A 78 9.84 10.61 14.81
C LEU A 78 11.06 11.26 15.47
N SER A 79 11.14 11.16 16.80
CA SER A 79 12.36 11.53 17.52
C SER A 79 13.53 10.68 17.02
N LYS A 80 14.76 11.17 17.21
CA LYS A 80 15.94 10.43 16.78
C LYS A 80 16.03 9.07 17.49
N GLU A 81 15.62 9.03 18.75
CA GLU A 81 15.53 7.81 19.54
C GLU A 81 14.48 6.83 18.99
N GLU A 82 13.35 7.33 18.48
CA GLU A 82 12.35 6.51 17.80
C GLU A 82 12.88 5.94 16.49
N ILE A 83 13.55 6.75 15.68
CA ILE A 83 14.17 6.32 14.42
C ILE A 83 15.19 5.21 14.69
N ASP A 84 16.12 5.44 15.61
CA ASP A 84 17.17 4.46 15.93
C ASP A 84 16.57 3.14 16.46
N ARG A 85 15.48 3.22 17.24
CA ARG A 85 14.76 2.04 17.71
C ARG A 85 14.07 1.30 16.56
N MET A 86 13.41 2.01 15.65
CA MET A 86 12.74 1.40 14.49
C MET A 86 13.73 0.71 13.56
N ILE A 87 14.90 1.30 13.34
CA ILE A 87 15.98 0.69 12.54
C ILE A 87 16.46 -0.60 13.20
N LYS A 88 16.76 -0.57 14.50
CA LYS A 88 17.20 -1.77 15.24
C LYS A 88 16.13 -2.87 15.25
N ASP A 89 14.85 -2.50 15.39
CA ASP A 89 13.74 -3.44 15.34
C ASP A 89 13.66 -4.10 13.95
N ALA A 90 13.77 -3.31 12.88
CA ALA A 90 13.79 -3.83 11.51
C ALA A 90 14.96 -4.79 11.28
N GLU A 91 16.16 -4.45 11.74
CA GLU A 91 17.33 -5.35 11.64
C GLU A 91 17.14 -6.65 12.44
N ALA A 92 16.61 -6.57 13.65
CA ALA A 92 16.37 -7.73 14.51
C ALA A 92 15.31 -8.68 13.93
N HIS A 93 14.32 -8.13 13.22
CA HIS A 93 13.21 -8.88 12.63
C HIS A 93 13.37 -9.17 11.14
N ALA A 94 14.50 -8.82 10.52
CA ALA A 94 14.69 -8.94 9.07
C ALA A 94 14.43 -10.36 8.52
N GLU A 95 14.89 -11.40 9.22
CA GLU A 95 14.67 -12.80 8.80
C GLU A 95 13.20 -13.23 8.96
N GLU A 96 12.54 -12.82 10.05
CA GLU A 96 11.13 -13.12 10.29
C GLU A 96 10.24 -12.41 9.26
N ASP A 97 10.50 -11.12 9.01
CA ASP A 97 9.78 -10.32 8.04
C ASP A 97 9.97 -10.88 6.62
N ARG A 98 11.18 -11.32 6.26
CA ARG A 98 11.45 -11.99 4.98
C ARG A 98 10.62 -13.26 4.81
N GLN A 99 10.59 -14.12 5.83
CA GLN A 99 9.81 -15.37 5.76
C GLN A 99 8.31 -15.09 5.60
N ARG A 100 7.77 -14.11 6.33
CA ARG A 100 6.36 -13.70 6.20
C ARG A 100 6.06 -13.09 4.84
N ARG A 101 6.97 -12.29 4.30
CA ARG A 101 6.84 -11.73 2.96
C ARG A 101 6.83 -12.83 1.91
N GLU A 102 7.74 -13.79 2.00
CA GLU A 102 7.79 -14.95 1.10
C GLU A 102 6.49 -15.76 1.15
N GLU A 103 5.96 -16.02 2.35
CA GLU A 103 4.66 -16.69 2.51
C GLU A 103 3.52 -15.90 1.85
N ALA A 104 3.47 -14.59 2.07
CA ALA A 104 2.46 -13.71 1.47
C ALA A 104 2.57 -13.65 -0.06
N ASP A 105 3.80 -13.57 -0.59
CA ASP A 105 4.05 -13.55 -2.03
C ASP A 105 3.65 -14.88 -2.68
N VAL A 106 3.98 -16.02 -2.07
CA VAL A 106 3.55 -17.35 -2.53
C VAL A 106 2.04 -17.46 -2.52
N ARG A 107 1.37 -16.99 -1.46
CA ARG A 107 -0.08 -16.97 -1.38
C ARG A 107 -0.70 -16.11 -2.47
N ASN A 108 -0.19 -14.90 -2.70
CA ASN A 108 -0.67 -13.99 -3.74
C ASN A 108 -0.50 -14.59 -5.14
N GLN A 109 0.62 -15.28 -5.39
CA GLN A 109 0.86 -15.99 -6.64
C GLN A 109 -0.12 -17.16 -6.83
N ALA A 110 -0.35 -17.95 -5.78
CA ALA A 110 -1.32 -19.05 -5.81
C ALA A 110 -2.74 -18.55 -6.08
N GLU A 111 -3.18 -17.48 -5.40
CA GLU A 111 -4.48 -16.85 -5.64
C GLU A 111 -4.62 -16.30 -7.07
N SER A 112 -3.55 -15.72 -7.61
CA SER A 112 -3.49 -15.27 -9.02
C SER A 112 -3.62 -16.43 -9.99
N LEU A 113 -2.92 -17.54 -9.75
CA LEU A 113 -2.96 -18.75 -10.60
C LEU A 113 -4.34 -19.41 -10.57
N VAL A 114 -4.95 -19.52 -9.39
CA VAL A 114 -6.32 -20.05 -9.24
C VAL A 114 -7.28 -19.19 -10.05
N TYR A 115 -7.24 -17.88 -9.90
CA TYR A 115 -8.11 -16.95 -10.64
C TYR A 115 -7.92 -17.07 -12.16
N GLN A 116 -6.67 -17.13 -12.64
CA GLN A 116 -6.39 -17.31 -14.08
C GLN A 116 -6.93 -18.64 -14.62
N THR A 117 -6.78 -19.72 -13.83
CA THR A 117 -7.28 -21.06 -14.21
C THR A 117 -8.81 -21.10 -14.24
N GLU A 118 -9.46 -20.55 -13.22
CA GLU A 118 -10.92 -20.46 -13.16
C GLU A 118 -11.50 -19.66 -14.32
N LYS A 119 -10.84 -18.56 -14.71
CA LYS A 119 -11.21 -17.78 -15.88
C LYS A 119 -11.08 -18.60 -17.16
N PHE A 120 -9.94 -19.27 -17.35
CA PHE A 120 -9.68 -20.10 -18.54
C PHE A 120 -10.69 -21.25 -18.72
N VAL A 121 -11.20 -21.83 -17.63
CA VAL A 121 -12.18 -22.92 -17.68
C VAL A 121 -13.62 -22.41 -17.90
N LYS A 122 -13.92 -21.17 -17.51
CA LYS A 122 -15.24 -20.55 -17.70
C LYS A 122 -15.43 -19.94 -19.10
N ASP A 123 -14.33 -19.56 -19.75
CA ASP A 123 -14.28 -19.13 -21.16
C ASP A 123 -14.35 -20.35 -22.10
#